data_AF-A0A529NNQ3-F1
#
_entry.id   AF-A0A529NNQ3-F1
#
_cell.length_a   1.000
_cell.length_b   1.000
_cell.length_c   1.000
_cell.angle_alpha   90.00
_cell.angle_beta   90.00
_cell.angle_gamma   90.00
#
_symmetry.space_group_name_H-M   'P 1'
#
loop_
_entity.id
_entity.type
_entity.pdbx_description
1 polymer ?
#
loop_
_entity_poly.entity_id
_entity_poly.type
_entity_poly.pdbx_seq_one_letter_code
_entity_poly.pdbx_strand_id
1 'polypeptide(L)'
;IRRICEEPVEQRTLANLSGLLMGRSRSAANDLQSRLRPWFEGEKAWLFNAPHDALSFSGRRIFGFDMTHILDNEDVRTPALMYLFHRIEELLTGDPVLIFMDEGWKLLQDPAFSSYIVDKMKTIRKLNGIVGFGTQSAADIARAPQSHTL
;
A
#
# COMPACT_ATOMS: atom_id res chain seq x y z
N ILE A 1 3.63 -3.70 20.10
CA ILE A 1 2.49 -3.73 19.14
C ILE A 1 1.18 -4.09 19.84
N ARG A 2 1.03 -5.26 20.50
CA ARG A 2 -0.23 -5.62 21.19
C ARG A 2 -0.84 -4.50 22.06
N ARG A 3 0.01 -3.80 22.81
CA ARG A 3 -0.38 -2.68 23.67
C ARG A 3 -1.12 -1.54 22.94
N ILE A 4 -0.70 -1.14 21.73
CA ILE A 4 -1.41 -0.07 21.01
C ILE A 4 -2.78 -0.54 20.52
N CYS A 5 -2.94 -1.83 20.24
CA CYS A 5 -4.21 -2.39 19.79
C CYS A 5 -5.26 -2.41 20.92
N GLU A 6 -4.86 -2.23 22.18
CA GLU A 6 -5.73 -2.17 23.35
C GLU A 6 -6.17 -0.73 23.66
N GLU A 7 -5.48 0.28 23.14
CA GLU A 7 -5.83 1.70 23.32
C GLU A 7 -7.10 2.06 22.51
N PRO A 8 -7.81 3.16 22.87
CA PRO A 8 -8.89 3.72 22.07
C PRO A 8 -8.47 3.99 20.63
N VAL A 9 -9.38 3.87 19.66
CA VAL A 9 -9.07 3.97 18.21
C VAL A 9 -8.37 5.29 17.88
N GLU A 10 -8.79 6.38 18.52
CA GLU A 10 -8.25 7.74 18.35
C GLU A 10 -6.78 7.84 18.79
N GLN A 11 -6.32 6.91 19.62
CA GLN A 11 -4.95 6.85 20.13
C GLN A 11 -4.08 5.85 19.36
N ARG A 12 -4.63 5.14 18.36
CA ARG A 12 -3.90 4.16 17.54
C ARG A 12 -3.18 4.84 16.38
N THR A 13 -2.37 5.84 16.69
CA THR A 13 -1.65 6.66 15.70
C THR A 13 -0.20 6.19 15.52
N LEU A 14 0.42 6.54 14.38
CA LEU A 14 1.85 6.28 14.14
C LEU A 14 2.75 6.96 15.17
N ALA A 15 2.38 8.16 15.64
CA ALA A 15 3.10 8.87 16.70
C ALA A 15 3.10 8.08 18.01
N ASN A 16 1.94 7.59 18.45
CA ASN A 16 1.81 6.80 19.67
C ASN A 16 2.51 5.43 19.53
N LEU A 17 2.41 4.79 18.35
CA LEU A 17 3.15 3.57 18.04
C LEU A 17 4.66 3.80 18.16
N SER A 18 5.15 4.90 17.58
CA SER A 18 6.56 5.29 17.62
C SER A 18 7.04 5.47 19.06
N GLY A 19 6.26 6.13 19.93
CA GLY A 19 6.55 6.27 21.35
C GLY A 19 6.67 4.93 22.10
N LEU A 20 5.89 3.92 21.72
CA LEU A 20 5.96 2.57 22.32
C LEU A 20 7.17 1.76 21.83
N LEU A 21 7.77 2.12 20.70
CA LEU A 21 8.98 1.49 20.17
C LEU A 21 10.26 2.08 20.76
N MET A 22 10.15 3.13 21.58
CA MET A 22 11.24 3.67 22.38
C MET A 22 11.62 2.66 23.48
N GLY A 23 12.47 1.69 23.12
CA GLY A 23 13.02 0.71 24.05
C GLY A 23 14.04 1.34 25.01
N ARG A 24 14.43 0.58 26.06
CA ARG A 24 15.49 0.97 27.02
C ARG A 24 16.91 0.94 26.43
N SER A 25 17.08 0.64 25.14
CA SER A 25 18.39 0.51 24.51
C SER A 25 18.90 1.87 24.05
N ARG A 26 20.22 2.11 24.11
CA ARG A 26 20.84 3.35 23.63
C ARG A 26 20.36 3.64 22.20
N SER A 27 19.69 4.77 22.01
CA SER A 27 19.24 5.26 20.71
C SER A 27 20.39 5.21 19.71
N ALA A 28 20.29 4.29 18.75
CA ALA A 28 21.12 4.32 17.57
C ALA A 28 20.44 5.27 16.57
N ALA A 29 21.23 6.00 15.77
CA ALA A 29 20.73 6.99 14.81
C ALA A 29 19.76 6.43 13.72
N ASN A 30 19.50 5.12 13.72
CA ASN A 30 18.61 4.44 12.78
C ASN A 30 17.67 3.43 13.47
N ASP A 31 17.23 3.75 14.69
CA ASP A 31 16.22 2.94 15.39
C ASP A 31 14.83 3.01 14.73
N LEU A 32 13.95 2.08 15.10
CA LEU A 32 12.60 2.00 14.51
C LEU A 32 11.79 3.28 14.74
N GLN A 33 12.00 3.95 15.88
CA GLN A 33 11.36 5.22 16.19
C GLN A 33 11.76 6.29 15.17
N SER A 34 13.06 6.45 14.91
CA SER A 34 13.60 7.40 13.94
C SER A 34 13.09 7.14 12.53
N ARG A 35 12.93 5.85 12.15
CA ARG A 35 12.37 5.45 10.86
C ARG A 35 10.87 5.73 10.71
N LEU A 36 10.12 5.77 11.82
CA LEU A 36 8.70 6.13 11.81
C LEU A 36 8.47 7.64 11.80
N ARG A 37 9.39 8.45 12.33
CA ARG A 37 9.22 9.91 12.47
C ARG A 37 8.79 10.64 11.19
N PRO A 38 9.36 10.37 10.00
CA PRO A 38 8.94 11.04 8.76
C PRO A 38 7.46 10.87 8.42
N TRP A 39 6.82 9.81 8.93
CA TRP A 39 5.44 9.43 8.63
C TRP A 39 4.38 10.13 9.50
N PHE A 40 4.78 10.87 10.53
CA PHE A 40 3.84 11.63 11.36
C PHE A 40 4.28 13.07 11.65
N GLU A 41 5.56 13.42 11.45
CA GLU A 41 6.10 14.77 11.66
C GLU A 41 6.91 15.31 10.46
N GLY A 42 7.10 14.51 9.40
CA GLY A 42 7.97 14.87 8.28
C GLY A 42 7.26 14.92 6.93
N GLU A 43 8.05 14.89 5.85
CA GLU A 43 7.61 14.98 4.46
C GLU A 43 6.63 13.88 4.03
N LYS A 44 6.53 12.78 4.78
CA LYS A 44 5.65 11.62 4.50
C LYS A 44 4.38 11.64 5.35
N ALA A 45 4.23 12.63 6.24
CA ALA A 45 3.12 12.71 7.19
C ALA A 45 1.75 12.87 6.51
N TRP A 46 1.72 13.38 5.28
CA TRP A 46 0.47 13.52 4.53
C TRP A 46 -0.20 12.19 4.16
N LEU A 47 0.54 11.06 4.15
CA LEU A 47 0.03 9.79 3.62
C LEU A 47 -0.72 8.95 4.67
N PHE A 48 -0.18 8.81 5.89
CA PHE A 48 -0.73 7.91 6.92
C PHE A 48 -0.99 8.59 8.28
N ASN A 49 -1.07 9.93 8.32
CA ASN A 49 -1.27 10.69 9.57
C ASN A 49 -2.63 11.39 9.62
N ALA A 50 -3.64 10.87 8.93
CA ALA A 50 -5.00 11.36 9.09
C ALA A 50 -5.55 11.04 10.50
N PRO A 51 -6.37 11.92 11.13
CA PRO A 51 -6.95 11.65 12.44
C PRO A 51 -7.80 10.37 12.50
N HIS A 52 -8.39 10.00 11.37
CA HIS A 52 -9.15 8.76 11.18
C HIS A 52 -8.99 8.28 9.74
N ASP A 53 -9.08 6.96 9.54
CA ASP A 53 -9.15 6.37 8.21
C ASP A 53 -10.52 6.65 7.59
N ALA A 54 -10.55 7.50 6.57
CA ALA A 54 -11.76 7.88 5.85
C ALA A 54 -12.03 7.00 4.61
N LEU A 55 -11.15 6.05 4.29
CA LEU A 55 -11.30 5.21 3.11
C LEU A 55 -12.39 4.16 3.35
N SER A 56 -13.56 4.40 2.77
CA SER A 56 -14.70 3.50 2.78
C SER A 56 -15.14 3.12 1.38
N PHE A 57 -15.30 1.83 1.15
CA PHE A 57 -15.88 1.27 -0.06
C PHE A 57 -17.39 0.98 0.06
N SER A 58 -18.02 1.44 1.14
CA SER A 58 -19.45 1.27 1.33
C SER A 58 -20.27 2.23 0.45
N GLY A 59 -21.43 1.76 -0.03
CA GLY A 59 -22.41 2.61 -0.72
C GLY A 59 -22.06 3.05 -2.15
N ARG A 60 -20.92 2.60 -2.71
CA ARG A 60 -20.51 2.88 -4.10
C ARG A 60 -19.93 1.62 -4.73
N ARG A 61 -19.90 1.58 -6.07
CA ARG A 61 -19.32 0.45 -6.85
C ARG A 61 -18.07 0.81 -7.64
N ILE A 62 -17.78 2.10 -7.78
CA ILE A 62 -16.66 2.61 -8.58
C ILE A 62 -15.84 3.54 -7.68
N PHE A 63 -14.53 3.29 -7.67
CA PHE A 63 -13.56 4.03 -6.88
C PHE A 63 -12.36 4.32 -7.77
N GLY A 64 -11.81 5.52 -7.67
CA GLY A 64 -10.62 5.95 -8.40
C GLY A 64 -9.64 6.56 -7.43
N PHE A 65 -8.37 6.24 -7.61
CA PHE A 65 -7.27 6.81 -6.86
C PHE A 65 -6.35 7.52 -7.85
N ASP A 66 -6.06 8.80 -7.59
CA ASP A 66 -4.97 9.47 -8.28
C ASP A 66 -3.67 9.00 -7.63
N MET A 67 -2.91 8.22 -8.38
CA MET A 67 -1.68 7.59 -7.91
C MET A 67 -0.43 8.29 -8.45
N THR A 68 -0.56 9.33 -9.27
CA THR A 68 0.58 9.92 -10.00
C THR A 68 1.70 10.33 -9.04
N HIS A 69 1.38 11.10 -8.00
CA HIS A 69 2.37 11.55 -7.02
C HIS A 69 2.94 10.42 -6.13
N ILE A 70 2.20 9.33 -5.97
CA ILE A 70 2.63 8.16 -5.18
C ILE A 70 3.59 7.30 -5.99
N LEU A 71 3.29 7.05 -7.27
CA LEU A 71 4.10 6.16 -8.12
C LEU A 71 5.49 6.75 -8.44
N ASP A 72 5.59 8.08 -8.50
CA ASP A 72 6.85 8.77 -8.79
C ASP A 72 7.74 8.96 -7.55
N ASN A 73 7.24 8.65 -6.35
CA ASN A 73 7.99 8.78 -5.10
C ASN A 73 8.29 7.39 -4.50
N GLU A 74 9.52 6.90 -4.69
CA GLU A 74 9.93 5.55 -4.29
C GLU A 74 9.78 5.27 -2.80
N ASP A 75 9.95 6.30 -1.97
CA ASP A 75 9.92 6.22 -0.52
C ASP A 75 8.52 6.00 0.05
N VAL A 76 7.47 6.41 -0.69
CA VAL A 76 6.07 6.28 -0.28
C VAL A 76 5.30 5.29 -1.14
N ARG A 77 5.79 5.00 -2.36
CA ARG A 77 5.19 4.08 -3.34
C ARG A 77 4.84 2.74 -2.71
N THR A 78 5.84 2.01 -2.21
CA THR A 78 5.65 0.65 -1.67
C THR A 78 4.63 0.62 -0.53
N PRO A 79 4.75 1.42 0.55
CA PRO A 79 3.80 1.34 1.65
C PRO A 79 2.39 1.84 1.29
N ALA A 80 2.25 2.87 0.44
CA ALA A 80 0.95 3.31 -0.07
C ALA A 80 0.22 2.19 -0.80
N LEU A 81 0.94 1.50 -1.71
CA LEU A 81 0.40 0.41 -2.48
C LEU A 81 0.06 -0.80 -1.62
N MET A 82 0.92 -1.16 -0.65
CA MET A 82 0.62 -2.25 0.30
C MET A 82 -0.68 -1.99 1.06
N TYR A 83 -0.89 -0.76 1.54
CA TYR A 83 -2.12 -0.40 2.23
C TYR A 83 -3.33 -0.45 1.29
N LEU A 84 -3.27 0.18 0.11
CA LEU A 84 -4.39 0.15 -0.84
C LEU A 84 -4.77 -1.27 -1.24
N PHE A 85 -3.79 -2.13 -1.50
CA PHE A 85 -4.05 -3.54 -1.84
C PHE A 85 -4.66 -4.31 -0.67
N HIS A 86 -4.18 -4.09 0.56
CA HIS A 86 -4.82 -4.67 1.74
C HIS A 86 -6.30 -4.28 1.83
N ARG A 87 -6.64 -3.02 1.57
CA ARG A 87 -8.03 -2.52 1.60
C ARG A 87 -8.86 -3.07 0.43
N ILE A 88 -8.26 -3.28 -0.74
CA ILE A 88 -8.91 -3.94 -1.89
C ILE A 88 -9.16 -5.42 -1.59
N GLU A 89 -8.23 -6.11 -0.94
CA GLU A 89 -8.39 -7.53 -0.57
C GLU A 89 -9.60 -7.74 0.35
N GLU A 90 -9.89 -6.80 1.25
CA GLU A 90 -11.10 -6.83 2.08
C GLU A 90 -12.41 -6.79 1.26
N LEU A 91 -12.37 -6.29 0.02
CA LEU A 91 -13.51 -6.29 -0.89
C LEU A 91 -13.69 -7.60 -1.65
N LEU A 92 -12.68 -8.46 -1.67
CA LEU A 92 -12.68 -9.72 -2.41
C LEU A 92 -13.43 -10.82 -1.65
N THR A 93 -14.70 -10.56 -1.34
CA THR A 93 -15.62 -11.44 -0.60
C THR A 93 -16.29 -12.49 -1.51
N GLY A 94 -16.03 -12.45 -2.81
CA GLY A 94 -16.62 -13.32 -3.85
C GLY A 94 -17.53 -12.58 -4.83
N ASP A 95 -17.89 -11.33 -4.54
CA ASP A 95 -18.55 -10.45 -5.49
C ASP A 95 -17.62 -10.10 -6.67
N PRO A 96 -18.15 -9.88 -7.89
CA PRO A 96 -17.32 -9.50 -9.04
C PRO A 96 -16.57 -8.18 -8.80
N VAL A 97 -15.25 -8.20 -8.95
CA VAL A 97 -14.39 -7.01 -8.79
C VAL A 97 -13.48 -6.86 -10.01
N LEU A 98 -13.42 -5.64 -10.55
CA LEU A 98 -12.43 -5.25 -11.55
C LEU A 98 -11.43 -4.28 -10.92
N ILE A 99 -10.15 -4.64 -10.96
CA ILE A 99 -9.04 -3.77 -10.56
C ILE A 99 -8.32 -3.37 -11.84
N PHE A 100 -8.31 -2.07 -12.14
CA PHE A 100 -7.60 -1.54 -13.30
C PHE A 100 -6.52 -0.57 -12.84
N MET A 101 -5.28 -0.80 -13.27
CA MET A 101 -4.12 0.03 -12.94
C MET A 101 -3.56 0.64 -14.22
N ASP A 102 -3.84 1.92 -14.44
CA ASP A 102 -3.21 2.68 -15.51
C ASP A 102 -1.75 3.00 -15.14
N GLU A 103 -0.84 2.88 -16.11
CA GLU A 103 0.62 2.87 -15.90
C GLU A 103 1.12 1.91 -14.81
N GLY A 104 0.39 0.82 -14.55
CA GLY A 104 0.75 -0.14 -13.51
C GLY A 104 2.06 -0.89 -13.77
N TRP A 105 2.74 -0.66 -14.90
CA TRP A 105 4.08 -1.20 -15.16
C TRP A 105 5.15 -0.64 -14.21
N LYS A 106 5.00 0.61 -13.72
CA LYS A 106 5.90 1.17 -12.68
C LYS A 106 5.87 0.34 -11.40
N LEU A 107 4.72 -0.28 -11.11
CA LEU A 107 4.52 -1.19 -9.97
C LEU A 107 5.35 -2.47 -10.09
N LEU A 108 5.52 -2.95 -11.33
CA LEU A 108 6.29 -4.17 -11.62
C LEU A 108 7.80 -3.97 -11.46
N GLN A 109 8.27 -2.71 -11.41
CA GLN A 109 9.67 -2.38 -11.22
C GLN A 109 10.11 -2.43 -9.76
N ASP A 110 9.17 -2.32 -8.79
CA ASP A 110 9.46 -2.50 -7.37
C ASP A 110 9.54 -4.01 -7.07
N PRO A 111 10.70 -4.57 -6.69
CA PRO A 111 10.85 -6.01 -6.48
C PRO A 111 9.98 -6.54 -5.33
N ALA A 112 9.81 -5.75 -4.26
CA ALA A 112 9.00 -6.13 -3.11
C ALA A 112 7.53 -6.23 -3.50
N PHE A 113 7.08 -5.31 -4.36
CA PHE A 113 5.68 -5.22 -4.74
C PHE A 113 5.31 -6.09 -5.96
N SER A 114 6.22 -6.25 -6.91
CA SER A 114 5.98 -7.01 -8.14
C SER A 114 5.70 -8.48 -7.86
N SER A 115 6.45 -9.12 -6.95
CA SER A 115 6.18 -10.50 -6.52
C SER A 115 4.77 -10.66 -5.95
N TYR A 116 4.36 -9.73 -5.10
CA TYR A 116 3.03 -9.70 -4.50
C TYR A 116 1.93 -9.56 -5.56
N ILE A 117 2.04 -8.59 -6.49
CA ILE A 117 1.07 -8.42 -7.57
C ILE A 117 0.96 -9.68 -8.43
N VAL A 118 2.10 -10.24 -8.85
CA VAL A 118 2.13 -11.42 -9.72
C VAL A 118 1.42 -12.61 -9.06
N ASP A 119 1.67 -12.82 -7.77
CA ASP A 119 1.01 -13.90 -7.03
C ASP A 119 -0.48 -13.63 -6.81
N LYS A 120 -0.87 -12.36 -6.63
CA LYS A 120 -2.29 -11.97 -6.58
C LYS A 120 -2.99 -12.19 -7.90
N MET A 121 -2.39 -11.83 -9.03
CA MET A 121 -2.95 -12.07 -10.36
C MET A 121 -3.23 -13.56 -10.62
N LYS A 122 -2.37 -14.47 -10.13
CA LYS A 122 -2.61 -15.92 -10.23
C LYS A 122 -3.84 -16.39 -9.44
N THR A 123 -4.18 -15.69 -8.36
CA THR A 123 -5.23 -16.09 -7.42
C THR A 123 -6.53 -15.31 -7.58
N ILE A 124 -6.51 -14.13 -8.20
CA ILE A 124 -7.66 -13.21 -8.29
C ILE A 124 -8.91 -13.85 -8.92
N ARG A 125 -8.73 -14.73 -9.92
CA ARG A 125 -9.84 -15.45 -10.56
C ARG A 125 -10.63 -16.35 -9.59
N LYS A 126 -9.97 -16.84 -8.52
CA LYS A 126 -10.63 -17.65 -7.48
C LYS A 126 -11.56 -16.80 -6.61
N LEU A 127 -11.35 -15.49 -6.60
CA LEU A 127 -12.11 -14.50 -5.83
C LEU A 127 -13.10 -13.74 -6.71
N ASN A 128 -13.44 -14.28 -7.89
CA ASN A 128 -14.33 -13.63 -8.87
C ASN A 128 -13.84 -12.25 -9.35
N GLY A 129 -12.53 -12.03 -9.31
CA GLY A 129 -11.92 -10.76 -9.70
C GLY A 129 -11.14 -10.81 -11.01
N ILE A 130 -10.97 -9.64 -11.62
CA ILE A 130 -10.15 -9.40 -12.81
C ILE A 130 -9.16 -8.28 -12.48
N VAL A 131 -7.90 -8.44 -12.90
CA VAL A 131 -6.88 -7.39 -12.86
C VAL A 131 -6.51 -7.02 -14.28
N GLY A 132 -6.49 -5.72 -14.60
CA GLY A 132 -6.02 -5.18 -15.85
C GLY A 132 -4.94 -4.12 -15.64
N PHE A 133 -3.98 -4.07 -16.56
CA PHE A 133 -2.92 -3.07 -16.59
C PHE A 133 -3.07 -2.22 -17.85
N GLY A 134 -3.16 -0.90 -17.67
CA GLY A 134 -2.96 0.08 -18.72
C GLY A 134 -1.47 0.37 -18.88
N THR A 135 -1.00 0.42 -20.12
CA THR A 135 0.31 1.00 -20.44
C THR A 135 0.21 1.77 -21.75
N GLN A 136 0.94 2.87 -21.85
CA GLN A 136 1.10 3.61 -23.10
C GLN A 136 2.15 2.96 -24.02
N SER A 137 2.99 2.07 -23.48
CA SER A 137 4.06 1.39 -24.20
C SER A 137 4.07 -0.09 -23.80
N ALA A 138 3.74 -0.96 -24.77
CA ALA A 138 3.78 -2.40 -24.59
C ALA A 138 5.22 -2.92 -24.30
N ALA A 139 6.25 -2.16 -24.73
CA ALA A 139 7.64 -2.49 -24.45
C ALA A 139 7.99 -2.43 -22.96
N ASP A 140 7.30 -1.57 -22.19
CA ASP A 140 7.56 -1.42 -20.75
C ASP A 140 7.03 -2.62 -19.95
N ILE A 141 5.94 -3.23 -20.40
CA ILE A 141 5.47 -4.52 -19.86
C ILE A 141 6.42 -5.64 -20.27
N ALA A 142 6.85 -5.68 -21.54
CA ALA A 142 7.72 -6.74 -22.04
C ALA A 142 9.09 -6.78 -21.36
N ARG A 143 9.60 -5.62 -20.91
CA ARG A 143 10.88 -5.48 -20.20
C ARG A 143 10.76 -5.67 -18.69
N ALA A 144 9.55 -5.75 -18.14
CA ALA A 144 9.37 -6.01 -16.73
C ALA A 144 9.99 -7.38 -16.39
N PRO A 145 10.69 -7.53 -15.24
CA PRO A 145 11.37 -8.78 -14.88
C PRO A 145 10.44 -10.01 -14.84
N GLN A 146 9.12 -9.79 -14.73
CA GLN A 146 8.08 -10.81 -14.64
C GLN A 146 7.21 -10.92 -15.91
N SER A 147 7.64 -10.35 -17.04
CA SER A 147 6.84 -10.28 -18.28
C SER A 147 6.35 -11.63 -18.81
N HIS A 148 7.09 -12.73 -18.55
CA HIS A 148 6.69 -14.08 -18.93
C HIS A 148 5.54 -14.68 -18.09
N THR A 149 5.13 -14.00 -17.00
CA THR A 149 4.11 -14.48 -16.06
C THR A 149 2.79 -13.73 -16.16
N LEU A 150 2.76 -12.62 -16.91
CA LEU A 150 1.62 -11.72 -17.08
C LEU A 150 0.74 -12.11 -18.26
#